data_AF-A0A543CD86-F1
#
_entry.id   AF-A0A543CD86-F1
#
_cell.length_a   1.000
_cell.length_b   1.000
_cell.length_c   1.000
_cell.angle_alpha   90.00
_cell.angle_beta   90.00
_cell.angle_gamma   90.00
#
_symmetry.space_group_name_H-M   'P 1'
#
loop_
_entity.id
_entity.type
_entity.pdbx_description
1 polymer ?
#
loop_
_entity_poly.entity_id
_entity_poly.type
_entity_poly.pdbx_seq_one_letter_code
_entity_poly.pdbx_strand_id
1 'polypeptide(L)'
;MSGSDSALLLRDFVNTYDVQCDIDEFGAPSDLGGWLSEHGLAAPGDRADEFDLGIAVALREGLRAAMPARREPCDRPDHLDGLLAGLPLRLSLDGPVLVPVHRGIRGALAGVAAAVVASDADGTWARLKVCQEPTCRWAFLDTSKNRSRTWCSMRMCGNRTKTRAYRERQRVSD
;
A
#
# COMPACT_ATOMS: atom_id res chain seq x y z
N MET A 1 -0.31 -6.56 -16.86
CA MET A 1 -0.20 -5.31 -16.08
C MET A 1 1.19 -4.76 -16.29
N SER A 2 1.32 -3.48 -16.64
CA SER A 2 2.62 -2.81 -16.61
C SER A 2 3.04 -2.61 -15.15
N GLY A 3 4.32 -2.48 -14.83
CA GLY A 3 4.71 -2.33 -13.42
C GLY A 3 4.26 -1.01 -12.79
N SER A 4 3.96 0.05 -13.58
CA SER A 4 3.27 1.23 -13.06
C SER A 4 1.85 0.90 -12.57
N ASP A 5 1.17 -0.04 -13.20
CA ASP A 5 -0.16 -0.50 -12.75
C ASP A 5 -0.03 -1.25 -11.42
N SER A 6 1.05 -2.02 -11.22
CA SER A 6 1.32 -2.72 -9.96
C SER A 6 1.57 -1.76 -8.79
N ALA A 7 2.36 -0.69 -9.00
CA ALA A 7 2.57 0.32 -7.96
C ALA A 7 1.30 1.11 -7.64
N LEU A 8 0.45 1.38 -8.65
CA LEU A 8 -0.85 2.03 -8.43
C LEU A 8 -1.81 1.12 -7.68
N LEU A 9 -1.87 -0.18 -8.02
CA LEU A 9 -2.65 -1.17 -7.26
C LEU A 9 -2.24 -1.19 -5.79
N LEU A 10 -0.94 -1.24 -5.49
CA LEU A 10 -0.43 -1.23 -4.11
C LEU A 10 -0.76 0.07 -3.39
N ARG A 11 -0.65 1.22 -4.08
CA ARG A 11 -1.06 2.53 -3.54
C ARG A 11 -2.53 2.50 -3.16
N ASP A 12 -3.39 2.04 -4.06
CA ASP A 12 -4.83 2.07 -3.89
C ASP A 12 -5.27 1.10 -2.79
N PHE A 13 -4.69 -0.11 -2.76
CA PHE A 13 -4.90 -1.07 -1.69
C PHE A 13 -4.51 -0.51 -0.32
N VAL A 14 -3.35 0.17 -0.22
CA VAL A 14 -2.93 0.81 1.03
C VAL A 14 -3.82 1.99 1.41
N ASN A 15 -4.42 2.68 0.45
CA ASN A 15 -5.27 3.82 0.71
C ASN A 15 -6.74 3.48 0.95
N THR A 16 -7.13 2.20 0.94
CA THR A 16 -8.48 1.78 1.40
C THR A 16 -8.72 2.11 2.87
N TYR A 17 -7.68 2.48 3.62
CA TYR A 17 -7.84 3.12 4.93
C TYR A 17 -7.25 4.53 4.93
N ASP A 18 -8.11 5.53 5.06
CA ASP A 18 -7.75 6.93 5.29
C ASP A 18 -7.51 7.18 6.78
N VAL A 19 -6.23 7.13 7.18
CA VAL A 19 -5.80 7.39 8.57
C VAL A 19 -6.21 8.79 9.06
N GLN A 20 -6.32 9.77 8.16
CA GLN A 20 -6.63 11.14 8.57
C GLN A 20 -8.09 11.30 8.97
N CYS A 21 -8.98 10.62 8.25
CA CYS A 21 -10.43 10.72 8.44
C CYS A 21 -11.01 9.54 9.23
N ASP A 22 -10.19 8.53 9.52
CA ASP A 22 -10.59 7.25 10.13
C ASP A 22 -11.69 6.55 9.32
N ILE A 23 -11.51 6.53 8.00
CA ILE A 23 -12.44 5.90 7.05
C ILE A 23 -11.77 4.65 6.49
N ASP A 24 -12.41 3.50 6.70
CA ASP A 24 -11.99 2.21 6.16
C ASP A 24 -13.00 1.75 5.11
N GLU A 25 -12.54 1.54 3.88
CA GLU A 25 -13.33 0.97 2.79
C GLU A 25 -13.58 -0.53 3.01
N PHE A 26 -12.81 -1.20 3.87
CA PHE A 26 -13.01 -2.61 4.23
C PHE A 26 -13.79 -2.74 5.55
N GLY A 27 -15.01 -2.18 5.59
CA GLY A 27 -15.89 -2.26 6.75
C GLY A 27 -16.49 -3.65 7.00
N ALA A 28 -16.64 -4.45 5.94
CA ALA A 28 -17.11 -5.83 5.98
C ALA A 28 -16.43 -6.69 4.90
N PRO A 29 -16.49 -8.03 4.99
CA PRO A 29 -15.89 -8.92 3.99
C PRO A 29 -16.42 -8.70 2.56
N SER A 30 -17.68 -8.29 2.41
CA SER A 30 -18.25 -7.97 1.09
C SER A 30 -17.54 -6.81 0.41
N ASP A 31 -17.06 -5.83 1.17
CA ASP A 31 -16.39 -4.65 0.62
C ASP A 31 -15.02 -5.02 0.06
N LEU A 32 -14.29 -5.89 0.78
CA LEU A 32 -13.04 -6.50 0.29
C LEU A 32 -13.27 -7.27 -1.02
N GLY A 33 -14.30 -8.12 -1.05
CA GLY A 33 -14.64 -8.89 -2.26
C GLY A 33 -14.97 -7.99 -3.44
N GLY A 34 -15.75 -6.93 -3.21
CA GLY A 34 -16.09 -5.91 -4.22
C GLY A 34 -14.84 -5.21 -4.75
N TRP A 35 -14.01 -4.68 -3.86
CA TRP A 35 -12.78 -3.98 -4.22
C TRP A 35 -11.82 -4.87 -5.04
N LEU A 36 -11.61 -6.12 -4.63
CA LEU A 36 -10.75 -7.07 -5.35
C LEU A 36 -11.31 -7.41 -6.75
N SER A 37 -12.64 -7.51 -6.88
CA SER A 37 -13.30 -7.73 -8.17
C SER A 37 -13.18 -6.52 -9.09
N GLU A 38 -13.35 -5.30 -8.56
CA GLU A 38 -13.21 -4.04 -9.32
C GLU A 38 -11.79 -3.84 -9.87
N HIS A 39 -10.78 -4.33 -9.14
CA HIS A 39 -9.38 -4.31 -9.58
C HIS A 39 -8.99 -5.54 -10.43
N GLY A 40 -9.96 -6.41 -10.77
CA GLY A 40 -9.75 -7.58 -11.63
C GLY A 40 -8.92 -8.70 -10.99
N LEU A 41 -8.80 -8.72 -9.66
CA LEU A 41 -8.04 -9.72 -8.92
C LEU A 41 -8.89 -10.92 -8.49
N ALA A 42 -10.19 -10.72 -8.28
CA ALA A 42 -11.15 -11.76 -7.93
C ALA A 42 -12.24 -11.89 -9.00
N ALA A 43 -12.83 -13.08 -9.13
CA ALA A 43 -13.92 -13.31 -10.07
C ALA A 43 -15.25 -12.80 -9.49
N PRO A 44 -16.20 -12.36 -10.34
CA PRO A 44 -17.55 -12.06 -9.89
C PRO A 44 -18.19 -13.28 -9.22
N GLY A 45 -18.42 -13.20 -7.90
CA GLY A 45 -18.98 -14.29 -7.09
C GLY A 45 -18.01 -14.92 -6.10
N ASP A 46 -16.71 -14.62 -6.17
CA ASP A 46 -15.79 -14.88 -5.07
C ASP A 46 -16.24 -14.06 -3.85
N ARG A 47 -16.31 -14.71 -2.68
CA ARG A 47 -16.77 -14.07 -1.44
C ARG A 47 -15.67 -14.17 -0.39
N ALA A 48 -15.38 -13.05 0.25
CA ALA A 48 -14.50 -13.01 1.40
C ALA A 48 -15.27 -13.37 2.67
N ASP A 49 -14.55 -13.91 3.64
CA ASP A 49 -15.00 -14.05 5.02
C ASP A 49 -14.22 -13.10 5.95
N GLU A 50 -14.53 -13.15 7.25
CA GLU A 50 -13.85 -12.35 8.28
C GLU A 50 -12.35 -12.65 8.38
N PHE A 51 -11.94 -13.87 8.05
CA PHE A 51 -10.53 -14.25 8.09
C PHE A 51 -9.76 -13.64 6.94
N ASP A 52 -10.33 -13.67 5.73
CA ASP A 52 -9.78 -13.00 4.56
C ASP A 52 -9.71 -11.48 4.78
N LEU A 53 -10.72 -10.88 5.41
CA LEU A 53 -10.70 -9.47 5.81
C LEU A 53 -9.55 -9.16 6.76
N GLY A 54 -9.34 -9.99 7.79
CA GLY A 54 -8.21 -9.86 8.71
C GLY A 54 -6.85 -9.92 8.00
N ILE A 55 -6.70 -10.83 7.03
CA ILE A 55 -5.49 -10.92 6.19
C ILE A 55 -5.32 -9.64 5.37
N ALA A 56 -6.38 -9.15 4.73
CA ALA A 56 -6.31 -7.95 3.90
C ALA A 56 -5.87 -6.73 4.71
N VAL A 57 -6.45 -6.53 5.91
CA VAL A 57 -6.07 -5.44 6.82
C VAL A 57 -4.62 -5.58 7.27
N ALA A 58 -4.18 -6.78 7.68
CA ALA A 58 -2.80 -7.02 8.08
C ALA A 58 -1.81 -6.78 6.92
N LEU A 59 -2.16 -7.22 5.71
CA LEU A 59 -1.37 -7.01 4.50
C LEU A 59 -1.27 -5.52 4.18
N ARG A 60 -2.39 -4.80 4.28
CA ARG A 60 -2.48 -3.36 4.04
C ARG A 60 -1.54 -2.57 4.96
N GLU A 61 -1.61 -2.84 6.26
CA GLU A 61 -0.76 -2.16 7.24
C GLU A 61 0.71 -2.54 7.10
N GLY A 62 1.01 -3.82 6.85
CA GLY A 62 2.36 -4.29 6.58
C GLY A 62 2.97 -3.65 5.34
N LEU A 63 2.22 -3.56 4.24
CA LEU A 63 2.65 -2.87 3.01
C LEU A 63 2.86 -1.39 3.27
N ARG A 64 1.94 -0.72 3.99
CA ARG A 64 2.11 0.70 4.36
C ARG A 64 3.39 0.94 5.16
N ALA A 65 3.71 0.05 6.09
CA ALA A 65 4.93 0.12 6.87
C ALA A 65 6.18 -0.15 6.01
N ALA A 66 6.12 -1.10 5.08
CA ALA A 66 7.24 -1.47 4.20
C ALA A 66 7.53 -0.45 3.09
N MET A 67 6.58 0.43 2.76
CA MET A 67 6.79 1.47 1.75
C MET A 67 7.94 2.42 2.16
N PRO A 68 8.90 2.70 1.27
CA PRO A 68 10.04 3.56 1.56
C PRO A 68 9.68 4.91 2.20
N ALA A 69 10.23 5.17 3.38
CA ALA A 69 10.35 6.51 3.93
C ALA A 69 11.66 7.15 3.42
N ARG A 70 11.73 8.49 3.37
CA ARG A 70 12.98 9.22 3.07
C ARG A 70 14.09 8.97 4.12
N ARG A 71 13.80 8.28 5.23
CA ARG A 71 14.73 8.10 6.35
C ARG A 71 14.75 6.65 6.79
N GLU A 72 15.94 6.04 6.63
CA GLU A 72 16.43 4.71 7.08
C GLU A 72 15.52 3.48 6.82
N PRO A 73 16.08 2.26 6.75
CA PRO A 73 15.26 1.05 6.71
C PRO A 73 14.39 1.05 7.97
N CYS A 74 13.07 1.17 7.82
CA CYS A 74 12.20 0.85 8.93
C CYS A 74 12.42 -0.63 9.26
N ASP A 75 12.44 -0.98 10.55
CA ASP A 75 12.30 -2.37 10.96
C ASP A 75 11.17 -2.97 10.14
N ARG A 76 11.50 -3.98 9.32
CA ARG A 76 10.48 -4.69 8.57
C ARG A 76 9.57 -5.29 9.64
N PRO A 77 8.26 -5.05 9.58
CA PRO A 77 7.39 -5.69 10.54
C PRO A 77 7.54 -7.21 10.40
N ASP A 78 8.07 -7.89 11.42
CA ASP A 78 8.23 -9.35 11.47
C ASP A 78 6.92 -10.09 11.13
N HIS A 79 5.77 -9.42 11.35
CA HIS A 79 4.45 -9.95 11.04
C HIS A 79 4.11 -10.01 9.54
N LEU A 80 4.71 -9.16 8.69
CA LEU A 80 4.42 -9.18 7.25
C LEU A 80 4.98 -10.44 6.58
N ASP A 81 6.21 -10.84 6.92
CA ASP A 81 6.83 -12.03 6.32
C ASP A 81 6.05 -13.30 6.72
N GLY A 82 5.59 -13.38 7.98
CA GLY A 82 4.71 -14.47 8.44
C GLY A 82 3.35 -14.50 7.73
N LEU A 83 2.75 -13.33 7.47
CA LEU A 83 1.52 -13.22 6.69
C LEU A 83 1.71 -13.65 5.24
N LEU A 84 2.79 -13.20 4.60
CA LEU A 84 3.12 -13.52 3.20
C LEU A 84 3.37 -15.02 3.00
N ALA A 85 3.87 -15.73 4.01
CA ALA A 85 3.99 -17.19 3.97
C ALA A 85 2.63 -17.89 3.81
N GLY A 86 1.53 -17.26 4.24
CA GLY A 86 0.15 -17.75 4.05
C GLY A 86 -0.46 -17.40 2.69
N LEU A 87 0.26 -16.67 1.83
CA LEU A 87 -0.17 -16.24 0.50
C LEU A 87 0.75 -16.80 -0.59
N PRO A 88 0.76 -18.13 -0.81
CA PRO A 88 1.73 -18.78 -1.66
C PRO A 88 1.62 -18.35 -3.13
N LEU A 89 2.77 -18.02 -3.70
CA LEU A 89 2.97 -17.67 -5.10
C LEU A 89 3.79 -18.74 -5.81
N ARG A 90 3.58 -18.90 -7.11
CA ARG A 90 4.41 -19.73 -8.00
C ARG A 90 4.92 -18.91 -9.17
N LEU A 91 6.03 -19.34 -9.75
CA LEU A 91 6.54 -18.77 -10.99
C LEU A 91 5.72 -19.28 -12.19
N SER A 92 5.41 -18.38 -13.12
CA SER A 92 4.92 -18.69 -14.46
C SER A 92 5.95 -18.25 -15.48
N LEU A 93 6.21 -19.05 -16.52
CA LEU A 93 7.25 -18.77 -17.53
C LEU A 93 6.70 -18.25 -18.86
N ASP A 94 5.37 -18.12 -19.01
CA ASP A 94 4.71 -17.52 -20.18
C ASP A 94 4.83 -15.97 -20.21
N GLY A 95 5.97 -15.47 -19.73
CA GLY A 95 6.18 -14.15 -19.16
C GLY A 95 6.58 -14.33 -17.70
N PRO A 96 7.88 -14.21 -17.32
CA PRO A 96 8.36 -14.55 -15.97
C PRO A 96 7.70 -13.66 -14.92
N VAL A 97 6.65 -14.19 -14.28
CA VAL A 97 5.83 -13.47 -13.29
C VAL A 97 5.44 -14.39 -12.14
N LEU A 98 5.24 -13.80 -10.96
CA LEU A 98 4.66 -14.50 -9.82
C LEU A 98 3.14 -14.49 -9.96
N VAL A 99 2.53 -15.67 -9.81
CA VAL A 99 1.07 -15.84 -9.84
C VAL A 99 0.59 -16.58 -8.59
N PRO A 100 -0.64 -16.31 -8.12
CA PRO A 100 -1.23 -17.02 -7.00
C PRO A 100 -1.31 -18.54 -7.21
N VAL A 101 -1.00 -19.30 -6.16
CA VAL A 101 -1.25 -20.76 -6.16
C VAL A 101 -2.73 -21.05 -5.96
N HIS A 102 -3.37 -20.32 -5.05
CA HIS A 102 -4.80 -20.45 -4.76
C HIS A 102 -5.65 -19.55 -5.67
N ARG A 103 -6.92 -19.93 -5.84
CA ARG A 103 -7.96 -19.10 -6.46
C ARG A 103 -8.81 -18.41 -5.38
N GLY A 104 -9.76 -17.58 -5.78
CA GLY A 104 -10.64 -16.86 -4.87
C GLY A 104 -9.92 -15.74 -4.13
N ILE A 105 -10.48 -15.31 -2.99
CA ILE A 105 -10.02 -14.12 -2.26
C ILE A 105 -8.57 -14.24 -1.78
N ARG A 106 -8.16 -15.39 -1.21
CA ARG A 106 -6.75 -15.60 -0.84
C ARG A 106 -5.81 -15.53 -2.04
N GLY A 107 -6.25 -16.05 -3.19
CA GLY A 107 -5.50 -15.92 -4.44
C GLY A 107 -5.36 -14.45 -4.86
N ALA A 108 -6.45 -13.68 -4.78
CA ALA A 108 -6.46 -12.26 -5.08
C ALA A 108 -5.53 -11.45 -4.15
N LEU A 109 -5.53 -11.74 -2.85
CA LEU A 109 -4.60 -11.14 -1.86
C LEU A 109 -3.14 -11.52 -2.13
N ALA A 110 -2.86 -12.76 -2.54
CA ALA A 110 -1.54 -13.14 -3.03
C ALA A 110 -1.17 -12.36 -4.31
N GLY A 111 -2.14 -12.04 -5.17
CA GLY A 111 -1.96 -11.17 -6.33
C GLY A 111 -1.54 -9.75 -5.95
N VAL A 112 -2.12 -9.18 -4.89
CA VAL A 112 -1.67 -7.90 -4.32
C VAL A 112 -0.22 -8.01 -3.84
N ALA A 113 0.14 -9.09 -3.14
CA ALA A 113 1.53 -9.31 -2.71
C ALA A 113 2.51 -9.46 -3.90
N ALA A 114 2.11 -10.15 -4.97
CA ALA A 114 2.92 -10.29 -6.18
C ALA A 114 3.20 -8.94 -6.87
N ALA A 115 2.30 -7.95 -6.73
CA ALA A 115 2.49 -6.61 -7.26
C ALA A 115 3.71 -5.89 -6.65
N VAL A 116 4.17 -6.28 -5.44
CA VAL A 116 5.42 -5.76 -4.84
C VAL A 116 6.61 -6.14 -5.72
N VAL A 117 6.74 -7.41 -6.08
CA VAL A 117 7.83 -7.90 -6.93
C VAL A 117 7.75 -7.30 -8.34
N ALA A 118 6.53 -7.21 -8.90
CA ALA A 118 6.33 -6.60 -10.22
C ALA A 118 6.71 -5.11 -10.26
N SER A 119 6.37 -4.34 -9.21
CA SER A 119 6.75 -2.93 -9.10
C SER A 119 8.22 -2.72 -8.70
N ASP A 120 8.86 -3.68 -8.05
CA ASP A 120 10.31 -3.63 -7.83
C ASP A 120 11.08 -3.85 -9.13
N ALA A 121 10.66 -4.82 -9.93
CA ALA A 121 11.29 -5.15 -11.21
C ALA A 121 11.33 -3.98 -12.21
N ASP A 122 10.35 -3.07 -12.18
CA ASP A 122 10.31 -1.87 -13.02
C ASP A 122 10.77 -0.59 -12.30
N GLY A 123 11.18 -0.70 -11.03
CA GLY A 123 11.72 0.39 -10.22
C GLY A 123 10.68 1.37 -9.67
N THR A 124 9.38 1.06 -9.77
CA THR A 124 8.31 1.90 -9.20
C THR A 124 8.07 1.66 -7.71
N TRP A 125 8.42 0.50 -7.16
CA TRP A 125 8.35 0.22 -5.71
C TRP A 125 9.13 1.24 -4.89
N ALA A 126 10.37 1.55 -5.29
CA ALA A 126 11.21 2.57 -4.64
C ALA A 126 10.65 4.01 -4.74
N ARG A 127 9.63 4.23 -5.59
CA ARG A 127 8.92 5.51 -5.72
C ARG A 127 7.62 5.53 -4.93
N LEU A 128 7.12 4.39 -4.49
CA LEU A 128 5.92 4.29 -3.68
C LEU A 128 6.27 4.66 -2.23
N LYS A 129 5.61 5.69 -1.68
CA LYS A 129 5.96 6.29 -0.40
C LYS A 129 4.72 6.61 0.41
N VAL A 130 4.90 6.68 1.73
CA VAL A 130 3.88 7.15 2.66
C VAL A 130 4.11 8.62 3.02
N CYS A 131 3.02 9.41 3.10
CA CYS A 131 3.07 10.81 3.50
C CYS A 131 3.73 10.99 4.88
N GLN A 132 4.74 11.86 4.97
CA GLN A 132 5.45 12.15 6.22
C GLN A 132 4.67 13.03 7.20
N GLU A 133 3.50 13.54 6.82
CA GLU A 133 2.63 14.19 7.78
C GLU A 133 1.99 13.11 8.68
N PRO A 134 2.27 13.07 10.00
CA PRO A 134 1.96 11.90 10.84
C PRO A 134 0.49 11.52 10.88
N THR A 135 -0.41 12.50 10.71
CA THR A 135 -1.86 12.27 10.69
C THR A 135 -2.41 11.92 9.31
N CYS A 136 -1.61 12.00 8.25
CA CYS A 136 -2.07 11.72 6.89
C CYS A 136 -1.77 10.28 6.47
N ARG A 137 -0.50 9.86 6.54
CA ARG A 137 -0.02 8.51 6.15
C ARG A 137 -0.53 7.97 4.79
N TRP A 138 -1.05 8.83 3.91
CA TRP A 138 -1.53 8.45 2.57
C TRP A 138 -0.38 7.98 1.69
N ALA A 139 -0.55 6.84 1.02
CA ALA A 139 0.41 6.30 0.07
C ALA A 139 0.36 7.07 -1.26
N PHE A 140 1.52 7.29 -1.88
CA PHE A 140 1.63 8.01 -3.15
C PHE A 140 2.81 7.52 -3.98
N LEU A 141 2.69 7.63 -5.30
CA LEU A 141 3.80 7.40 -6.22
C LEU A 141 4.58 8.70 -6.48
N ASP A 142 5.87 8.73 -6.13
CA ASP A 142 6.75 9.86 -6.34
C ASP A 142 7.21 9.99 -7.80
N THR A 143 6.49 10.83 -8.53
CA THR A 143 6.75 11.19 -9.92
C THR A 143 7.79 12.31 -10.08
N SER A 144 8.39 12.80 -8.99
CA SER A 144 9.45 13.81 -9.09
C SER A 144 10.73 13.25 -9.71
N LYS A 145 11.47 14.11 -10.42
CA LYS A 145 12.72 13.75 -11.10
C LYS A 145 13.74 13.10 -10.15
N ASN A 146 13.90 13.69 -8.96
CA ASN A 146 14.94 13.30 -7.99
C ASN A 146 14.39 12.44 -6.84
N ARG A 147 13.17 11.90 -6.97
CA ARG A 147 12.50 11.09 -5.92
C ARG A 147 12.50 11.82 -4.56
N SER A 148 12.30 13.13 -4.58
CA SER A 148 12.46 14.00 -3.41
C SER A 148 11.14 14.29 -2.70
N ARG A 149 10.00 13.86 -3.24
CA ARG A 149 8.69 14.13 -2.62
C ARG A 149 8.54 13.33 -1.33
N THR A 150 8.12 14.01 -0.27
CA THR A 150 7.88 13.44 1.06
C THR A 150 6.42 13.54 1.52
N TRP A 151 5.60 14.26 0.76
CA TRP A 151 4.19 14.48 1.06
C TRP A 151 3.32 14.05 -0.13
N CYS A 152 2.15 13.47 0.15
CA CYS A 152 1.18 13.09 -0.88
C CYS A 152 0.74 14.31 -1.73
N SER A 153 0.66 15.49 -1.11
CA SER A 153 0.34 16.76 -1.76
C SER A 153 1.12 17.89 -1.11
N MET A 154 1.86 18.66 -1.92
CA MET A 154 2.55 19.87 -1.45
C MET A 154 1.53 20.91 -0.94
N ARG A 155 0.39 21.05 -1.62
CA ARG A 155 -0.65 22.04 -1.27
C ARG A 155 -1.31 21.75 0.07
N MET A 156 -1.55 20.47 0.38
CA MET A 156 -2.23 20.07 1.62
C MET A 156 -1.22 19.76 2.73
N CYS A 157 -0.50 18.65 2.62
CA CYS A 157 0.39 18.18 3.67
C CYS A 157 1.69 18.99 3.75
N GLY A 158 2.28 19.36 2.61
CA GLY A 158 3.50 20.17 2.59
C GLY A 158 3.33 21.53 3.26
N ASN A 159 2.20 22.22 3.01
CA ASN A 159 1.87 23.48 3.67
C ASN A 159 1.57 23.29 5.17
N ARG A 160 0.78 22.26 5.54
CA ARG A 160 0.47 21.95 6.95
C ARG A 160 1.73 21.76 7.79
N THR A 161 2.69 20.97 7.30
CA THR A 161 3.97 20.75 8.00
C THR A 161 4.78 22.04 8.14
N LYS A 162 4.86 22.87 7.08
CA LYS A 162 5.57 24.17 7.13
C LYS A 162 4.96 25.14 8.13
N THR A 163 3.63 25.25 8.17
CA THR A 163 2.91 26.10 9.11
C THR A 163 3.13 25.65 10.56
N ARG A 164 3.08 24.33 10.83
CA ARG A 164 3.39 23.80 12.18
C ARG A 164 4.81 24.17 12.61
N ALA A 165 5.81 23.90 11.77
CA ALA A 165 7.21 24.19 12.09
C ALA A 165 7.47 25.69 12.30
N TYR A 166 6.77 26.57 11.58
CA TYR A 166 6.86 28.02 11.79
C TYR A 166 6.31 28.42 13.17
N ARG A 167 5.14 27.90 13.58
CA ARG A 167 4.54 28.17 14.89
C ARG A 167 5.39 27.65 16.04
N GLU A 168 5.99 26.47 15.88
CA GLU A 168 6.92 25.90 16.88
C GLU A 168 8.14 26.80 17.08
N ARG A 169 8.72 27.34 15.99
CA ARG A 169 9.83 28.30 16.10
C ARG A 169 9.43 29.60 16.80
N GLN A 170 8.25 30.13 16.53
CA GLN A 170 7.77 31.35 17.20
C GLN A 170 7.58 31.17 18.71
N ARG A 171 7.10 30.00 19.15
CA ARG A 171 6.92 29.70 20.58
C ARG A 171 8.21 29.50 21.37
N VAL A 172 9.33 29.25 20.68
CA VAL A 172 10.65 29.08 21.30
C VAL A 172 11.41 30.41 21.35
N SER A 173 10.95 31.42 20.61
CA SER A 173 11.51 32.78 20.60
C SER A 173 10.86 33.74 21.61
N ASP A 174 9.82 33.29 22.32
CA ASP A 174 9.16 33.98 23.44
C ASP A 174 9.57 33.31 24.77
#